data_AF-A0A1H6FMU0-F1
#
_entry.id   AF-A0A1H6FMU0-F1
#
_cell.length_a   1.000
_cell.length_b   1.000
_cell.length_c   1.000
_cell.angle_alpha   90.00
_cell.angle_beta   90.00
_cell.angle_gamma   90.00
#
_symmetry.space_group_name_H-M   'P 1'
#
loop_
_entity.id
_entity.type
_entity.pdbx_description
1 polymer ?
#
loop_
_entity_poly.entity_id
_entity_poly.type
_entity_poly.pdbx_seq_one_letter_code
_entity_poly.pdbx_strand_id
1 'polypeptide(L)'
;MSTRPQAPAASLTERFHSALRSQAPAVTYKLWLSDLSLSADSSGCLRVVVPAGRRQWLAERYGDLVLRAARAVIGAHARVTYEAREQVPEPGPRRSHSDRGAETSLTGSSPLDPQFRFDTYVVHDGNRLAHAAALTIAEHRTPPFPVVLIHGRRGTGKSHLVQASAALYRSAATPSRVAYFTAQDFTSAFVRAVRARAVTDLRETLGRIELLVVDDLDLLLSRTQTAEVLGEVILHLRTRGSKVLLVASKQADRLTTSAPTLARELDAALPLEVTDPPKDAAPTLAHRACQATGVVLPDPVIQRICDLSPPNPLALHSAVVQVSTYASLRGEPPSTELVDHLLTRTNPPQLPRPDADLVLAAVTDCFSIPLDAIRGRTRTTQVTRARAAAALLLRELARATLPEIGRLLGGRSHSTVVGMIRSAKDLEQRDRRFSDLLALTRSRAQLHPTTETNRSRQPDHSYTHTTTYPPPPQPPADTHPTDRPTGPDTSHSSPHPL
;
A
#
# COMPACT_ATOMS: atom_id res chain seq x y z
N MET A 1 13.38 9.35 61.16
CA MET A 1 13.88 8.25 60.31
C MET A 1 12.91 8.11 59.15
N SER A 2 13.37 8.54 57.98
CA SER A 2 12.64 8.54 56.71
C SER A 2 12.39 7.12 56.22
N THR A 3 11.12 6.73 56.08
CA THR A 3 10.72 5.68 55.15
C THR A 3 10.28 6.35 53.86
N ARG A 4 11.12 6.19 52.83
CA ARG A 4 10.89 6.67 51.46
C ARG A 4 9.51 6.25 50.95
N PRO A 5 8.79 7.09 50.18
CA PRO A 5 7.62 6.64 49.45
C PRO A 5 8.07 5.63 48.39
N GLN A 6 7.57 4.39 48.49
CA GLN A 6 7.71 3.40 47.42
C GLN A 6 7.04 3.96 46.16
N ALA A 7 7.80 4.04 45.08
CA ALA A 7 7.29 4.40 43.75
C ALA A 7 6.13 3.47 43.34
N PRO A 8 5.11 3.96 42.62
CA PRO A 8 4.00 3.12 42.19
C PRO A 8 4.55 2.01 41.31
N ALA A 9 4.25 0.76 41.66
CA ALA A 9 4.62 -0.40 40.85
C ALA A 9 4.03 -0.21 39.44
N ALA A 10 4.90 -0.03 38.43
CA ALA A 10 4.47 0.18 37.05
C ALA A 10 3.46 -0.90 36.64
N SER A 11 2.37 -0.46 36.00
CA SER A 11 1.28 -1.35 35.60
C SER A 11 1.84 -2.47 34.71
N LEU A 12 1.25 -3.66 34.79
CA LEU A 12 1.73 -4.85 34.06
C LEU A 12 1.84 -4.55 32.54
N THR A 13 0.92 -3.72 32.04
CA THR A 13 0.91 -3.17 30.68
C THR A 13 2.14 -2.32 30.35
N GLU A 14 2.53 -1.40 31.22
CA GLU A 14 3.71 -0.54 30.99
C GLU A 14 5.00 -1.36 30.97
N ARG A 15 5.14 -2.34 31.87
CA ARG A 15 6.32 -3.22 31.91
C ARG A 15 6.44 -4.09 30.67
N PHE A 16 5.32 -4.58 30.16
CA PHE A 16 5.27 -5.36 28.92
C PHE A 16 5.60 -4.51 27.68
N HIS A 17 5.04 -3.31 27.58
CA HIS A 17 5.37 -2.39 26.49
C HIS A 17 6.83 -1.91 26.55
N SER A 18 7.38 -1.74 27.74
CA SER A 18 8.81 -1.46 27.93
C SER A 18 9.67 -2.64 27.45
N ALA A 19 9.30 -3.89 27.77
CA ALA A 19 9.99 -5.07 27.29
C ALA A 19 9.92 -5.20 25.75
N LEU A 20 8.77 -4.94 25.14
CA LEU A 20 8.61 -4.92 23.69
C LEU A 20 9.50 -3.86 23.01
N ARG A 21 9.58 -2.64 23.56
CA ARG A 21 10.45 -1.57 23.02
C ARG A 21 11.94 -1.90 23.10
N SER A 22 12.35 -2.64 24.14
CA SER A 22 13.74 -3.06 24.29
C SER A 22 14.15 -4.20 23.35
N GLN A 23 13.18 -4.97 22.85
CA GLN A 23 13.42 -6.20 22.07
C GLN A 23 12.99 -6.10 20.59
N ALA A 24 12.31 -5.02 20.20
CA ALA A 24 11.87 -4.76 18.83
C ALA A 24 12.51 -3.47 18.29
N PRO A 25 12.85 -3.41 16.99
CA PRO A 25 13.21 -2.15 16.34
C PRO A 25 12.09 -1.11 16.49
N ALA A 26 12.46 0.16 16.69
CA ALA A 26 11.52 1.24 17.02
C ALA A 26 10.37 1.39 16.00
N VAL A 27 10.68 1.19 14.71
CA VAL A 27 9.71 1.23 13.60
C VAL A 27 8.72 0.06 13.69
N THR A 28 9.21 -1.15 13.99
CA THR A 28 8.38 -2.35 14.17
C THR A 28 7.44 -2.20 15.36
N TYR A 29 7.94 -1.65 16.48
CA TYR A 29 7.11 -1.41 17.65
C TYR A 29 5.98 -0.40 17.34
N LYS A 30 6.31 0.73 16.70
CA LYS A 30 5.35 1.81 16.41
C LYS A 30 4.29 1.42 15.39
N LEU A 31 4.60 0.54 14.44
CA LEU A 31 3.66 0.12 13.39
C LEU A 31 2.78 -1.06 13.80
N TRP A 32 3.30 -1.98 14.63
CA TRP A 32 2.67 -3.31 14.79
C TRP A 32 2.42 -3.74 16.23
N LEU A 33 3.07 -3.13 17.22
CA LEU A 33 3.06 -3.63 18.61
C LEU A 33 2.57 -2.58 19.63
N SER A 34 2.45 -1.31 19.24
CA SER A 34 2.11 -0.20 20.15
C SER A 34 0.65 -0.20 20.60
N ASP A 35 -0.26 -0.84 19.84
CA ASP A 35 -1.70 -0.91 20.15
C ASP A 35 -2.11 -2.21 20.87
N LEU A 36 -1.13 -3.02 21.29
CA LEU A 36 -1.38 -4.25 22.04
C LEU A 36 -1.91 -3.95 23.44
N SER A 37 -3.08 -4.52 23.76
CA SER A 37 -3.70 -4.40 25.07
C SER A 37 -3.54 -5.70 25.85
N LEU A 38 -3.36 -5.62 27.17
CA LEU A 38 -3.15 -6.80 28.03
C LEU A 38 -4.28 -6.98 29.02
N SER A 39 -4.67 -8.22 29.25
CA SER A 39 -5.38 -8.63 30.46
C SER A 39 -4.68 -9.86 31.05
N ALA A 40 -4.44 -9.84 32.36
CA ALA A 40 -3.89 -10.98 33.08
C ALA A 40 -5.03 -11.65 33.85
N ASP A 41 -5.05 -12.98 33.89
CA ASP A 41 -5.90 -13.70 34.83
C ASP A 41 -5.14 -14.10 36.10
N SER A 42 -5.87 -14.47 37.15
CA SER A 42 -5.34 -14.87 38.45
C SER A 42 -4.52 -16.18 38.43
N SER A 43 -4.38 -16.83 37.28
CA SER A 43 -3.61 -18.09 37.09
C SER A 43 -2.24 -17.89 36.43
N GLY A 44 -1.83 -16.64 36.17
CA GLY A 44 -0.52 -16.32 35.56
C GLY A 44 -0.50 -16.44 34.03
N CYS A 45 -1.67 -16.49 33.38
CA CYS A 45 -1.79 -16.45 31.93
C CYS A 45 -1.95 -15.00 31.44
N LEU A 46 -1.09 -14.57 30.51
CA LEU A 46 -1.16 -13.24 29.91
C LEU A 46 -1.97 -13.31 28.62
N ARG A 47 -3.13 -12.66 28.61
CA ARG A 47 -3.94 -12.53 27.40
C ARG A 47 -3.58 -11.25 26.69
N VAL A 48 -3.17 -11.39 25.44
CA VAL A 48 -2.85 -10.27 24.56
C VAL A 48 -4.05 -10.06 23.65
N VAL A 49 -4.79 -8.98 23.92
CA VAL A 49 -5.99 -8.64 23.16
C VAL A 49 -5.56 -7.90 21.90
N VAL A 50 -5.95 -8.45 20.74
CA VAL A 50 -5.60 -7.93 19.42
C VAL A 50 -6.85 -7.78 18.55
N PRO A 51 -6.90 -6.77 17.67
CA PRO A 51 -8.00 -6.63 16.71
C PRO A 51 -8.13 -7.89 15.83
N ALA A 52 -9.37 -8.36 15.63
CA ALA A 52 -9.66 -9.67 15.06
C ALA A 52 -8.95 -9.97 13.73
N GLY A 53 -8.81 -8.97 12.85
CA GLY A 53 -8.12 -9.10 11.57
C GLY A 53 -6.60 -9.24 11.64
N ARG A 54 -5.98 -9.01 12.81
CA ARG A 54 -4.52 -9.01 13.03
C ARG A 54 -4.04 -10.13 13.95
N ARG A 55 -4.96 -10.88 14.56
CA ARG A 55 -4.70 -11.93 15.55
C ARG A 55 -3.73 -13.01 15.04
N GLN A 56 -4.06 -13.61 13.89
CA GLN A 56 -3.30 -14.71 13.34
C GLN A 56 -1.93 -14.26 12.83
N TRP A 57 -1.87 -13.10 12.16
CA TRP A 57 -0.62 -12.55 11.64
C TRP A 57 0.34 -12.12 12.76
N LEU A 58 -0.16 -11.49 13.83
CA LEU A 58 0.67 -11.07 14.96
C LEU A 58 1.20 -12.27 15.76
N ALA A 59 0.39 -13.32 15.90
CA ALA A 59 0.79 -14.60 16.50
C ALA A 59 1.84 -15.34 15.66
N GLU A 60 1.71 -15.37 14.33
CA GLU A 60 2.62 -16.09 13.43
C GLU A 60 3.93 -15.32 13.18
N ARG A 61 3.89 -13.98 13.07
CA ARG A 61 5.06 -13.16 12.71
C ARG A 61 5.84 -12.63 13.91
N TYR A 62 5.17 -12.30 15.01
CA TYR A 62 5.78 -11.70 16.21
C TYR A 62 5.49 -12.50 17.48
N GLY A 63 4.96 -13.72 17.35
CA GLY A 63 4.60 -14.60 18.46
C GLY A 63 5.72 -14.78 19.47
N ASP A 64 6.92 -15.11 18.99
CA ASP A 64 8.09 -15.33 19.84
C ASP A 64 8.54 -14.06 20.56
N LEU A 65 8.40 -12.90 19.92
CA LEU A 65 8.77 -11.61 20.51
C LEU A 65 7.78 -11.21 21.62
N VAL A 66 6.49 -11.40 21.38
CA VAL A 66 5.42 -11.16 22.36
C VAL A 66 5.52 -12.15 23.53
N LEU A 67 5.86 -13.42 23.28
CA LEU A 67 6.06 -14.43 24.31
C LEU A 67 7.30 -14.14 25.17
N ARG A 68 8.42 -13.70 24.57
CA ARG A 68 9.60 -13.27 25.32
C ARG A 68 9.33 -12.04 26.18
N ALA A 69 8.61 -11.05 25.65
CA ALA A 69 8.18 -9.90 26.43
C ALA A 69 7.23 -10.30 27.58
N ALA A 70 6.32 -11.26 27.36
CA ALA A 70 5.42 -11.78 28.40
C ALA A 70 6.20 -12.51 29.51
N ARG A 71 7.18 -13.35 29.15
CA ARG A 71 8.05 -14.07 30.10
C ARG A 71 8.92 -13.12 30.93
N ALA A 72 9.37 -12.02 30.35
CA ALA A 72 10.13 -11.00 31.08
C ALA A 72 9.31 -10.29 32.17
N VAL A 73 7.97 -10.27 32.06
CA VAL A 73 7.09 -9.57 32.99
C VAL A 73 6.42 -10.51 34.00
N ILE A 74 6.04 -11.72 33.59
CA ILE A 74 5.29 -12.68 34.43
C ILE A 74 6.14 -13.88 34.88
N GLY A 75 7.29 -14.12 34.23
CA GLY A 75 8.19 -15.24 34.51
C GLY A 75 8.13 -16.36 33.48
N ALA A 76 8.97 -17.38 33.63
CA ALA A 76 9.24 -18.41 32.62
C ALA A 76 7.99 -19.21 32.16
N HIS A 77 6.96 -19.30 33.01
CA HIS A 77 5.73 -20.04 32.74
C HIS A 77 4.65 -19.22 32.01
N ALA A 78 4.97 -17.98 31.60
CA ALA A 78 4.00 -17.15 30.88
C ALA A 78 3.51 -17.85 29.61
N ARG A 79 2.19 -17.92 29.47
CA ARG A 79 1.49 -18.35 28.27
C ARG A 79 0.82 -17.13 27.65
N VAL A 80 0.93 -17.01 26.33
CA VAL A 80 0.32 -15.92 25.55
C VAL A 80 -0.82 -16.50 24.73
N THR A 81 -2.02 -16.01 25.00
CA THR A 81 -3.18 -16.28 24.16
C THR A 81 -3.59 -15.00 23.45
N TYR A 82 -3.82 -15.11 22.14
CA TYR A 82 -4.30 -14.01 21.31
C TYR A 82 -5.81 -14.12 21.19
N GLU A 83 -6.52 -13.21 21.86
CA GLU A 83 -7.96 -13.10 21.74
C GLU A 83 -8.30 -12.03 20.71
N ALA A 84 -9.12 -12.40 19.72
CA ALA A 84 -9.73 -11.44 18.82
C ALA A 84 -10.75 -10.62 19.61
N ARG A 85 -10.69 -9.30 19.52
CA ARG A 85 -11.84 -8.48 19.90
C ARG A 85 -12.92 -8.65 18.82
N GLU A 86 -13.70 -9.71 18.93
CA GLU A 86 -14.90 -9.93 18.14
C GLU A 86 -16.03 -9.13 18.79
N GLN A 87 -16.48 -8.05 18.14
CA GLN A 87 -17.76 -7.45 18.50
C GLN A 87 -18.87 -8.33 17.93
N VAL A 88 -19.17 -9.40 18.65
CA VAL A 88 -20.45 -10.09 18.55
C VAL A 88 -21.34 -9.48 19.63
N PRO A 89 -22.50 -8.86 19.29
CA PRO A 89 -23.48 -8.52 20.30
C PRO A 89 -24.12 -9.83 20.77
N GLU A 90 -23.77 -10.30 21.96
CA GLU A 90 -24.62 -11.27 22.64
C GLU A 90 -25.98 -10.62 22.94
N PRO A 91 -27.09 -11.36 22.78
CA PRO A 91 -28.37 -10.95 23.34
C PRO A 91 -28.34 -11.14 24.84
N GLY A 92 -27.79 -10.16 25.56
CA GLY A 92 -27.81 -10.13 27.02
C GLY A 92 -29.22 -9.89 27.57
N PRO A 93 -29.58 -10.50 28.70
CA PRO A 93 -30.90 -10.39 29.30
C PRO A 93 -31.14 -8.95 29.74
N ARG A 94 -32.40 -8.48 29.59
CA ARG A 94 -32.89 -7.22 30.14
C ARG A 94 -32.42 -7.05 31.59
N ARG A 95 -31.47 -6.14 31.83
CA ARG A 95 -31.25 -5.56 33.15
C ARG A 95 -31.15 -4.05 33.01
N SER A 96 -32.01 -3.42 33.79
CA SER A 96 -32.29 -2.00 33.94
C SER A 96 -31.07 -1.18 34.40
N HIS A 97 -31.00 0.02 33.83
CA HIS A 97 -30.37 1.26 34.35
C HIS A 97 -28.91 1.22 34.83
N SER A 98 -28.05 1.99 34.17
CA SER A 98 -27.65 3.31 34.70
C SER A 98 -26.76 4.07 33.72
N ASP A 99 -27.02 5.36 33.70
CA ASP A 99 -26.29 6.44 33.05
C ASP A 99 -24.76 6.28 33.07
N ARG A 100 -24.13 6.22 31.90
CA ARG A 100 -22.78 6.75 31.63
C ARG A 100 -22.49 6.68 30.12
N GLY A 101 -22.31 7.87 29.53
CA GLY A 101 -22.23 8.12 28.10
C GLY A 101 -21.19 7.26 27.38
N ALA A 102 -21.67 6.47 26.42
CA ALA A 102 -20.87 5.87 25.38
C ALA A 102 -21.09 6.67 24.08
N GLU A 103 -20.03 7.29 23.58
CA GLU A 103 -19.99 7.94 22.29
C GLU A 103 -20.48 6.98 21.20
N THR A 104 -21.60 7.33 20.59
CA THR A 104 -22.18 6.61 19.45
C THR A 104 -21.32 6.92 18.23
N SER A 105 -20.27 6.13 17.99
CA SER A 105 -19.57 6.16 16.70
C SER A 105 -20.59 5.86 15.59
N LEU A 106 -20.79 6.84 14.69
CA LEU A 106 -21.72 6.77 13.56
C LEU A 106 -21.48 5.46 12.80
N THR A 107 -22.47 4.58 12.79
CA THR A 107 -22.39 3.18 12.37
C THR A 107 -22.05 3.03 10.88
N GLY A 108 -20.75 3.04 10.55
CA GLY A 108 -20.24 2.80 9.20
C GLY A 108 -19.23 3.81 8.67
N SER A 109 -18.91 4.87 9.42
CA SER A 109 -17.83 5.79 9.03
C SER A 109 -16.47 5.05 9.00
N SER A 110 -15.67 5.35 7.99
CA SER A 110 -14.33 4.79 7.86
C SER A 110 -13.39 5.47 8.87
N PRO A 111 -12.43 4.74 9.46
CA PRO A 111 -11.44 5.35 10.35
C PRO A 111 -10.60 6.36 9.55
N LEU A 112 -10.32 7.52 10.17
CA LEU A 112 -9.36 8.47 9.59
C LEU A 112 -7.94 7.96 9.79
N ASP A 113 -7.09 8.21 8.80
CA ASP A 113 -5.67 7.94 8.89
C ASP A 113 -4.99 8.97 9.83
N PRO A 114 -4.35 8.53 10.94
CA PRO A 114 -3.67 9.44 11.86
C PRO A 114 -2.49 10.19 11.25
N GLN A 115 -1.96 9.74 10.09
CA GLN A 115 -0.88 10.42 9.37
C GLN A 115 -1.39 11.60 8.54
N PHE A 116 -2.68 11.64 8.22
CA PHE A 116 -3.27 12.69 7.38
C PHE A 116 -3.70 13.88 8.24
N ARG A 117 -2.76 14.83 8.40
CA ARG A 117 -2.90 16.04 9.22
C ARG A 117 -2.46 17.26 8.42
N PHE A 118 -2.93 18.45 8.81
CA PHE A 118 -2.52 19.70 8.14
C PHE A 118 -1.03 20.00 8.34
N ASP A 119 -0.47 19.68 9.51
CA ASP A 119 0.95 19.89 9.82
C ASP A 119 1.91 19.03 8.97
N THR A 120 1.43 17.92 8.41
CA THR A 120 2.15 17.05 7.48
C THR A 120 1.83 17.32 6.02
N TYR A 121 0.84 18.18 5.72
CA TYR A 121 0.46 18.53 4.35
C TYR A 121 1.37 19.63 3.80
N VAL A 122 1.85 19.45 2.56
CA VAL A 122 2.71 20.44 1.89
C VAL A 122 1.86 21.34 1.00
N VAL A 123 1.76 22.61 1.38
CA VAL A 123 1.02 23.63 0.64
C VAL A 123 1.88 24.20 -0.49
N HIS A 124 1.30 24.31 -1.68
CA HIS A 124 1.86 24.97 -2.86
C HIS A 124 0.76 25.70 -3.63
N ASP A 125 1.09 26.50 -4.63
CA ASP A 125 0.10 27.35 -5.31
C ASP A 125 -1.07 26.55 -5.91
N GLY A 126 -0.76 25.42 -6.55
CA GLY A 126 -1.75 24.50 -7.10
C GLY A 126 -2.65 23.74 -6.11
N ASN A 127 -2.47 23.89 -4.79
CA ASN A 127 -3.37 23.32 -3.79
C ASN A 127 -3.82 24.32 -2.71
N ARG A 128 -3.35 25.57 -2.79
CA ARG A 128 -3.53 26.62 -1.76
C ARG A 128 -5.01 26.92 -1.49
N LEU A 129 -5.83 27.02 -2.54
CA LEU A 129 -7.27 27.30 -2.41
C LEU A 129 -8.03 26.14 -1.76
N ALA A 130 -7.78 24.91 -2.23
CA ALA A 130 -8.33 23.70 -1.63
C ALA A 130 -7.93 23.58 -0.16
N HIS A 131 -6.66 23.85 0.16
CA HIS A 131 -6.15 23.86 1.51
C HIS A 131 -6.86 24.88 2.41
N ALA A 132 -6.99 26.13 1.94
CA ALA A 132 -7.67 27.19 2.68
C ALA A 132 -9.15 26.86 2.94
N ALA A 133 -9.86 26.31 1.94
CA ALA A 133 -11.25 25.89 2.10
C ALA A 133 -11.39 24.75 3.11
N ALA A 134 -10.55 23.72 3.00
CA ALA A 134 -10.55 22.57 3.91
C ALA A 134 -10.22 22.98 5.36
N LEU A 135 -9.27 23.91 5.54
CA LEU A 135 -8.92 24.46 6.85
C LEU A 135 -10.03 25.32 7.45
N THR A 136 -10.66 26.17 6.63
CA THR A 136 -11.80 27.00 7.04
C THR A 136 -12.94 26.13 7.58
N ILE A 137 -13.27 25.05 6.87
CA ILE A 137 -14.26 24.07 7.31
C ILE A 137 -13.82 23.42 8.63
N ALA A 138 -12.57 22.97 8.70
CA ALA A 138 -12.02 22.29 9.88
C ALA A 138 -12.02 23.15 11.16
N GLU A 139 -11.82 24.46 11.02
CA GLU A 139 -11.82 25.43 12.11
C GLU A 139 -13.23 25.92 12.50
N HIS A 140 -14.30 25.27 12.00
CA HIS A 140 -15.69 25.67 12.23
C HIS A 140 -16.03 27.09 11.77
N ARG A 141 -15.19 27.69 10.93
CA ARG A 141 -15.51 28.94 10.27
C ARG A 141 -16.52 28.63 9.18
N THR A 142 -17.52 29.47 9.01
CA THR A 142 -18.50 29.28 7.94
C THR A 142 -17.85 29.65 6.61
N PRO A 143 -17.49 28.70 5.72
CA PRO A 143 -17.17 29.06 4.35
C PRO A 143 -18.44 29.61 3.69
N PRO A 144 -18.32 30.45 2.65
CA PRO A 144 -19.48 30.84 1.83
C PRO A 144 -20.19 29.65 1.17
N PHE A 145 -19.55 28.48 1.09
CA PHE A 145 -20.04 27.31 0.35
C PHE A 145 -20.21 26.09 1.27
N PRO A 146 -21.43 25.53 1.41
CA PRO A 146 -21.69 24.38 2.28
C PRO A 146 -21.23 23.05 1.70
N VAL A 147 -21.06 22.96 0.38
CA VAL A 147 -20.58 21.77 -0.33
C VAL A 147 -19.35 22.17 -1.15
N VAL A 148 -18.24 21.47 -0.92
CA VAL A 148 -16.98 21.69 -1.64
C VAL A 148 -16.58 20.39 -2.32
N LEU A 149 -16.30 20.47 -3.62
CA LEU A 149 -15.79 19.37 -4.42
C LEU A 149 -14.30 19.59 -4.67
N ILE A 150 -13.47 18.76 -4.05
CA ILE A 150 -12.02 18.74 -4.27
C ILE A 150 -11.71 17.72 -5.36
N HIS A 151 -11.13 18.16 -6.47
CA HIS A 151 -10.81 17.29 -7.59
C HIS A 151 -9.37 17.42 -8.10
N GLY A 152 -8.88 16.40 -8.80
CA GLY A 152 -7.53 16.40 -9.36
C GLY A 152 -6.95 15.00 -9.53
N ARG A 153 -5.79 14.91 -10.19
CA ARG A 153 -5.15 13.63 -10.53
C ARG A 153 -4.86 12.76 -9.29
N ARG A 154 -4.72 11.45 -9.50
CA ARG A 154 -4.36 10.53 -8.40
C ARG A 154 -3.00 10.91 -7.81
N GLY A 155 -2.89 10.88 -6.48
CA GLY A 155 -1.63 11.17 -5.77
C GLY A 155 -1.38 12.64 -5.44
N THR A 156 -2.24 13.59 -5.85
CA THR A 156 -2.06 15.03 -5.55
C THR A 156 -2.38 15.44 -4.11
N GLY A 157 -2.72 14.48 -3.23
CA GLY A 157 -2.97 14.76 -1.80
C GLY A 157 -4.42 15.08 -1.42
N LYS A 158 -5.40 14.87 -2.30
CA LYS A 158 -6.83 15.14 -2.02
C LYS A 158 -7.35 14.41 -0.77
N SER A 159 -7.13 13.10 -0.68
CA SER A 159 -7.57 12.29 0.47
C SER A 159 -6.87 12.71 1.77
N HIS A 160 -5.57 13.06 1.71
CA HIS A 160 -4.85 13.64 2.84
C HIS A 160 -5.55 14.91 3.32
N LEU A 161 -5.85 15.82 2.39
CA LEU A 161 -6.44 17.11 2.73
C LEU A 161 -7.81 16.99 3.40
N VAL A 162 -8.72 16.18 2.85
CA VAL A 162 -10.07 16.03 3.44
C VAL A 162 -10.06 15.26 4.75
N GLN A 163 -9.17 14.27 4.90
CA GLN A 163 -9.03 13.56 6.16
C GLN A 163 -8.38 14.43 7.23
N ALA A 164 -7.42 15.30 6.86
CA ALA A 164 -6.86 16.30 7.77
C ALA A 164 -7.93 17.28 8.25
N SER A 165 -8.81 17.73 7.33
CA SER A 165 -9.96 18.56 7.68
C SER A 165 -10.89 17.87 8.66
N ALA A 166 -11.30 16.63 8.36
CA ALA A 166 -12.14 15.82 9.23
C ALA A 166 -11.49 15.53 10.60
N ALA A 167 -10.17 15.29 10.64
CA ALA A 167 -9.45 15.04 11.88
C ALA A 167 -9.41 16.28 12.78
N LEU A 168 -9.09 17.44 12.20
CA LEU A 168 -9.05 18.71 12.94
C LEU A 168 -10.46 19.12 13.39
N TYR A 169 -11.47 19.01 12.51
CA TYR A 169 -12.87 19.29 12.86
C TYR A 169 -13.32 18.47 14.07
N ARG A 170 -12.98 17.18 14.08
CA ARG A 170 -13.31 16.25 15.17
C ARG A 170 -12.57 16.54 16.47
N SER A 171 -11.40 17.16 16.41
CA SER A 171 -10.66 17.55 17.63
C SER A 171 -11.23 18.80 18.30
N ALA A 172 -11.88 19.67 17.53
CA ALA A 172 -12.50 20.90 18.01
C ALA A 172 -14.00 20.74 18.37
N ALA A 173 -14.62 19.64 17.96
CA ALA A 173 -16.03 19.33 18.21
C ALA A 173 -16.23 17.94 18.85
N THR A 174 -17.47 17.58 19.17
CA THR A 174 -17.77 16.23 19.67
C THR A 174 -17.52 15.17 18.56
N PRO A 175 -16.84 14.05 18.85
CA PRO A 175 -16.44 13.06 17.84
C PRO A 175 -17.57 12.51 16.95
N SER A 176 -18.80 12.49 17.48
CA SER A 176 -20.01 11.98 16.83
C SER A 176 -20.58 12.87 15.71
N ARG A 177 -19.95 14.01 15.41
CA ARG A 177 -20.41 15.00 14.41
C ARG A 177 -19.71 14.91 13.06
N VAL A 178 -18.67 14.10 12.92
CA VAL A 178 -17.90 13.95 11.67
C VAL A 178 -18.11 12.54 11.10
N ALA A 179 -18.50 12.48 9.83
CA ALA A 179 -18.63 11.24 9.08
C ALA A 179 -17.70 11.24 7.87
N TYR A 180 -16.77 10.29 7.81
CA TYR A 180 -15.94 10.04 6.65
C TYR A 180 -16.33 8.70 6.02
N PHE A 181 -16.49 8.69 4.70
CA PHE A 181 -16.77 7.50 3.93
C PHE A 181 -15.93 7.47 2.67
N THR A 182 -15.37 6.32 2.34
CA THR A 182 -15.05 6.02 0.94
C THR A 182 -16.34 5.73 0.17
N ALA A 183 -16.35 5.92 -1.15
CA ALA A 183 -17.47 5.51 -1.99
C ALA A 183 -17.93 4.05 -1.77
N GLN A 184 -16.97 3.16 -1.52
CA GLN A 184 -17.26 1.75 -1.21
C GLN A 184 -17.94 1.61 0.15
N ASP A 185 -17.40 2.24 1.19
CA ASP A 185 -17.96 2.16 2.55
C ASP A 185 -19.36 2.77 2.62
N PHE A 186 -19.59 3.89 1.93
CA PHE A 186 -20.92 4.47 1.80
C PHE A 186 -21.91 3.48 1.18
N THR A 187 -21.53 2.82 0.09
CA THR A 187 -22.39 1.82 -0.56
C THR A 187 -22.71 0.67 0.41
N SER A 188 -21.69 0.15 1.09
CA SER A 188 -21.86 -0.96 2.04
C SER A 188 -22.75 -0.57 3.23
N ALA A 189 -22.56 0.63 3.78
CA ALA A 189 -23.39 1.17 4.86
C ALA A 189 -24.85 1.35 4.41
N PHE A 190 -25.07 1.90 3.22
CA PHE A 190 -26.39 2.10 2.64
C PHE A 190 -27.13 0.77 2.40
N VAL A 191 -26.49 -0.20 1.73
CA VAL A 191 -27.09 -1.52 1.48
C VAL A 191 -27.50 -2.21 2.78
N ARG A 192 -26.69 -2.06 3.85
CA ARG A 192 -27.01 -2.59 5.17
C ARG A 192 -28.23 -1.90 5.78
N ALA A 193 -28.28 -0.56 5.74
CA ALA A 193 -29.39 0.22 6.31
C ALA A 193 -30.73 -0.08 5.62
N VAL A 194 -30.74 -0.19 4.28
CA VAL A 194 -31.93 -0.54 3.50
C VAL A 194 -32.44 -1.94 3.85
N ARG A 195 -31.54 -2.93 3.93
CA ARG A 195 -31.91 -4.31 4.29
C ARG A 195 -32.46 -4.42 5.71
N ALA A 196 -31.96 -3.61 6.63
CA ALA A 196 -32.38 -3.63 8.03
C ALA A 196 -33.71 -2.91 8.29
N ARG A 197 -34.34 -2.26 7.29
CA ARG A 197 -35.50 -1.35 7.47
C ARG A 197 -35.28 -0.26 8.53
N ALA A 198 -34.03 0.08 8.82
CA ALA A 198 -33.63 1.01 9.88
C ALA A 198 -33.58 2.47 9.38
N VAL A 199 -34.63 2.92 8.69
CA VAL A 199 -34.69 4.25 8.07
C VAL A 199 -34.76 5.36 9.11
N THR A 200 -35.41 5.11 10.26
CA THR A 200 -35.50 6.07 11.38
C THR A 200 -34.13 6.30 12.02
N ASP A 201 -33.39 5.21 12.30
CA ASP A 201 -32.04 5.27 12.88
C ASP A 201 -31.06 6.00 11.95
N LEU A 202 -31.21 5.82 10.63
CA LEU A 202 -30.40 6.53 9.65
C LEU A 202 -30.67 8.04 9.69
N ARG A 203 -31.93 8.47 9.81
CA ARG A 203 -32.28 9.91 9.92
C ARG A 203 -31.74 10.54 11.20
N GLU A 204 -31.82 9.85 12.34
CA GLU A 204 -31.23 10.36 13.59
C GLU A 204 -29.70 10.43 13.51
N THR A 205 -29.07 9.43 12.88
CA THR A 205 -27.62 9.37 12.67
C THR A 205 -27.16 10.51 11.77
N LEU A 206 -27.80 10.70 10.60
CA LEU A 206 -27.58 11.85 9.72
C LEU A 206 -27.92 13.18 10.41
N GLY A 207 -28.87 13.13 11.35
CA GLY A 207 -29.28 14.21 12.23
C GLY A 207 -28.13 14.88 12.98
N ARG A 208 -27.10 14.11 13.34
CA ARG A 208 -25.98 14.54 14.19
C ARG A 208 -24.73 14.94 13.41
N ILE A 209 -24.71 14.73 12.09
CA ILE A 209 -23.54 15.01 11.26
C ILE A 209 -23.46 16.50 10.95
N GLU A 210 -22.34 17.12 11.34
CA GLU A 210 -22.00 18.51 11.02
C GLU A 210 -20.97 18.60 9.89
N LEU A 211 -20.16 17.55 9.68
CA LEU A 211 -19.25 17.40 8.56
C LEU A 211 -19.36 16.01 7.94
N LEU A 212 -19.76 15.94 6.67
CA LEU A 212 -19.69 14.74 5.84
C LEU A 212 -18.50 14.85 4.88
N VAL A 213 -17.70 13.80 4.80
CA VAL A 213 -16.63 13.66 3.82
C VAL A 213 -16.85 12.38 3.01
N VAL A 214 -16.87 12.50 1.69
CA VAL A 214 -17.00 11.38 0.76
C VAL A 214 -15.80 11.34 -0.17
N ASP A 215 -14.99 10.29 -0.03
CA ASP A 215 -13.77 10.07 -0.81
C ASP A 215 -14.04 9.15 -2.02
N ASP A 216 -13.23 9.31 -3.06
CA ASP A 216 -13.33 8.54 -4.33
C ASP A 216 -14.73 8.52 -4.96
N LEU A 217 -15.41 9.69 -5.01
CA LEU A 217 -16.78 9.84 -5.48
C LEU A 217 -17.02 9.23 -6.87
N ASP A 218 -16.02 9.25 -7.76
CA ASP A 218 -16.11 8.69 -9.11
C ASP A 218 -16.58 7.22 -9.12
N LEU A 219 -16.18 6.45 -8.10
CA LEU A 219 -16.53 5.03 -7.99
C LEU A 219 -18.02 4.82 -7.73
N LEU A 220 -18.71 5.84 -7.21
CA LEU A 220 -20.11 5.80 -6.84
C LEU A 220 -21.03 6.33 -7.96
N LEU A 221 -20.54 7.24 -8.81
CA LEU A 221 -21.35 7.91 -9.85
C LEU A 221 -22.06 6.94 -10.82
N SER A 222 -21.46 5.77 -11.07
CA SER A 222 -22.02 4.71 -11.93
C SER A 222 -23.16 3.90 -11.27
N ARG A 223 -23.35 4.03 -9.95
CA ARG A 223 -24.35 3.30 -9.17
C ARG A 223 -25.57 4.18 -8.92
N THR A 224 -26.39 4.38 -9.95
CA THR A 224 -27.52 5.35 -9.97
C THR A 224 -28.31 5.42 -8.65
N GLN A 225 -28.76 4.28 -8.12
CA GLN A 225 -29.57 4.27 -6.90
C GLN A 225 -28.80 4.72 -5.65
N THR A 226 -27.53 4.32 -5.52
CA THR A 226 -26.68 4.74 -4.39
C THR A 226 -26.27 6.19 -4.53
N ALA A 227 -25.99 6.64 -5.77
CA ALA A 227 -25.70 8.02 -6.10
C ALA A 227 -26.88 8.93 -5.76
N GLU A 228 -28.10 8.53 -6.09
CA GLU A 228 -29.31 9.30 -5.79
C GLU A 228 -29.49 9.49 -4.29
N VAL A 229 -29.33 8.42 -3.51
CA VAL A 229 -29.42 8.51 -2.05
C VAL A 229 -28.33 9.41 -1.49
N LEU A 230 -27.11 9.34 -2.02
CA LEU A 230 -26.05 10.26 -1.61
C LEU A 230 -26.45 11.72 -1.88
N GLY A 231 -27.05 12.00 -3.03
CA GLY A 231 -27.60 13.32 -3.35
C GLY A 231 -28.61 13.80 -2.31
N GLU A 232 -29.59 12.96 -1.95
CA GLU A 232 -30.58 13.26 -0.92
C GLU A 232 -29.95 13.52 0.46
N VAL A 233 -28.91 12.75 0.83
CA VAL A 233 -28.16 12.94 2.07
C VAL A 233 -27.44 14.29 2.06
N ILE A 234 -26.77 14.64 0.96
CA ILE A 234 -26.05 15.92 0.83
C ILE A 234 -27.04 17.09 0.94
N LEU A 235 -28.16 17.03 0.23
CA LEU A 235 -29.21 18.05 0.29
C LEU A 235 -29.74 18.24 1.72
N HIS A 236 -30.04 17.14 2.43
CA HIS A 236 -30.50 17.19 3.83
C HIS A 236 -29.46 17.81 4.78
N LEU A 237 -28.18 17.49 4.60
CA LEU A 237 -27.10 18.06 5.40
C LEU A 237 -26.90 19.55 5.09
N ARG A 238 -26.85 19.91 3.81
CA ARG A 238 -26.70 21.30 3.34
C ARG A 238 -27.80 22.21 3.86
N THR A 239 -29.06 21.77 3.78
CA THR A 239 -30.22 22.56 4.24
C THR A 239 -30.21 22.83 5.75
N ARG A 240 -29.49 22.01 6.53
CA ARG A 240 -29.33 22.17 7.99
C ARG A 240 -28.07 22.94 8.38
N GLY A 241 -27.28 23.39 7.40
CA GLY A 241 -26.04 24.14 7.61
C GLY A 241 -24.79 23.27 7.81
N SER A 242 -24.92 21.94 7.79
CA SER A 242 -23.80 21.01 7.83
C SER A 242 -22.92 21.16 6.58
N LYS A 243 -21.64 20.81 6.72
CA LYS A 243 -20.64 20.91 5.66
C LYS A 243 -20.42 19.58 4.97
N VAL A 244 -20.13 19.63 3.67
CA VAL A 244 -19.85 18.46 2.85
C VAL A 244 -18.57 18.66 2.07
N LEU A 245 -17.63 17.74 2.20
CA LEU A 245 -16.44 17.62 1.37
C LEU A 245 -16.57 16.40 0.46
N LEU A 246 -16.48 16.62 -0.84
CA LEU A 246 -16.50 15.57 -1.85
C LEU A 246 -15.12 15.49 -2.50
N VAL A 247 -14.61 14.29 -2.74
CA VAL A 247 -13.35 14.08 -3.45
C VAL A 247 -13.57 13.31 -4.73
N ALA A 248 -13.02 13.81 -5.83
CA ALA A 248 -13.02 13.11 -7.11
C ALA A 248 -11.65 13.16 -7.80
N SER A 249 -11.37 12.16 -8.61
CA SER A 249 -10.20 12.08 -9.50
C SER A 249 -10.40 12.82 -10.82
N LYS A 250 -11.66 13.02 -11.23
CA LYS A 250 -12.04 13.75 -12.45
C LYS A 250 -12.48 15.18 -12.13
N GLN A 251 -12.34 16.06 -13.12
CA GLN A 251 -12.87 17.43 -13.07
C GLN A 251 -14.40 17.43 -13.01
N ALA A 252 -14.97 18.50 -12.44
CA ALA A 252 -16.41 18.61 -12.18
C ALA A 252 -17.28 18.41 -13.43
N ASP A 253 -16.87 18.98 -14.57
CA ASP A 253 -17.52 18.83 -15.88
C ASP A 253 -17.56 17.38 -16.39
N ARG A 254 -16.66 16.53 -15.89
CA ARG A 254 -16.56 15.10 -16.23
C ARG A 254 -17.19 14.17 -15.20
N LEU A 255 -17.78 14.71 -14.12
CA LEU A 255 -18.51 13.93 -13.12
C LEU A 255 -19.95 13.70 -13.57
N THR A 256 -20.11 12.90 -14.64
CA THR A 256 -21.44 12.54 -15.14
C THR A 256 -22.10 11.49 -14.24
N THR A 257 -23.36 11.72 -13.90
CA THR A 257 -24.18 10.77 -13.15
C THR A 257 -25.62 10.76 -13.68
N SER A 258 -26.24 9.58 -13.63
CA SER A 258 -27.66 9.37 -13.93
C SER A 258 -28.58 9.68 -12.74
N ALA A 259 -28.01 10.07 -11.59
CA ALA A 259 -28.73 10.43 -10.37
C ALA A 259 -29.04 11.95 -10.34
N PRO A 260 -30.30 12.36 -10.60
CA PRO A 260 -30.64 13.78 -10.76
C PRO A 260 -30.42 14.61 -9.49
N THR A 261 -30.66 14.07 -8.29
CA THR A 261 -30.42 14.84 -7.05
C THR A 261 -28.93 15.06 -6.82
N LEU A 262 -28.11 14.04 -7.02
CA LEU A 262 -26.65 14.18 -6.88
C LEU A 262 -26.08 15.15 -7.92
N ALA A 263 -26.55 15.11 -9.17
CA ALA A 263 -26.13 16.03 -10.21
C ALA A 263 -26.35 17.49 -9.79
N ARG A 264 -27.54 17.83 -9.27
CA ARG A 264 -27.85 19.19 -8.79
C ARG A 264 -26.96 19.62 -7.63
N GLU A 265 -26.66 18.72 -6.69
CA GLU A 265 -25.77 19.06 -5.58
C GLU A 265 -24.31 19.23 -6.03
N LEU A 266 -23.88 18.51 -7.07
CA LEU A 266 -22.57 18.73 -7.70
C LEU A 266 -22.51 20.05 -8.47
N ASP A 267 -23.57 20.42 -9.19
CA ASP A 267 -23.67 21.72 -9.88
C ASP A 267 -23.63 22.89 -8.89
N ALA A 268 -24.16 22.70 -7.68
CA ALA A 268 -24.16 23.69 -6.61
C ALA A 268 -22.88 23.67 -5.75
N ALA A 269 -22.01 22.68 -5.91
CA ALA A 269 -20.77 22.56 -5.14
C ALA A 269 -19.71 23.56 -5.61
N LEU A 270 -18.85 24.01 -4.70
CA LEU A 270 -17.65 24.76 -5.08
C LEU A 270 -16.58 23.78 -5.61
N PRO A 271 -16.21 23.80 -6.91
CA PRO A 271 -15.12 22.98 -7.41
C PRO A 271 -13.77 23.62 -7.07
N LEU A 272 -12.89 22.85 -6.44
CA LEU A 272 -11.52 23.23 -6.12
C LEU A 272 -10.55 22.20 -6.68
N GLU A 273 -9.70 22.63 -7.59
CA GLU A 273 -8.68 21.77 -8.18
C GLU A 273 -7.45 21.66 -7.27
N VAL A 274 -6.89 20.45 -7.20
CA VAL A 274 -5.60 20.15 -6.58
C VAL A 274 -4.70 19.56 -7.66
N THR A 275 -3.73 20.36 -8.10
CA THR A 275 -2.79 19.99 -9.17
C THR A 275 -1.56 19.25 -8.63
N ASP A 276 -0.74 18.72 -9.53
CA ASP A 276 0.58 18.20 -9.15
C ASP A 276 1.45 19.33 -8.55
N PRO A 277 2.27 19.03 -7.53
CA PRO A 277 3.23 19.97 -6.97
C PRO A 277 4.27 20.43 -7.99
N PRO A 278 4.79 21.66 -7.82
CA PRO A 278 5.96 22.10 -8.59
C PRO A 278 7.21 21.31 -8.16
N LYS A 279 8.22 21.24 -9.04
CA LYS A 279 9.42 20.40 -8.81
C LYS A 279 10.20 20.77 -7.56
N ASP A 280 10.23 22.05 -7.21
CA ASP A 280 10.85 22.60 -6.00
C ASP A 280 10.19 22.11 -4.70
N ALA A 281 8.93 21.63 -4.75
CA ALA A 281 8.27 21.01 -3.60
C ALA A 281 8.71 19.55 -3.35
N ALA A 282 9.38 18.90 -4.31
CA ALA A 282 9.73 17.48 -4.23
C ALA A 282 10.64 17.11 -3.04
N PRO A 283 11.69 17.89 -2.70
CA PRO A 283 12.53 17.58 -1.54
C PRO A 283 11.72 17.60 -0.24
N THR A 284 10.89 18.62 -0.04
CA THR A 284 10.01 18.73 1.13
C THR A 284 9.06 17.54 1.22
N LEU A 285 8.43 17.16 0.11
CA LEU A 285 7.55 15.99 0.04
C LEU A 285 8.28 14.68 0.34
N ALA A 286 9.51 14.50 -0.17
CA ALA A 286 10.32 13.32 0.10
C ALA A 286 10.76 13.25 1.57
N HIS A 287 11.11 14.38 2.19
CA HIS A 287 11.37 14.44 3.63
C HIS A 287 10.12 14.11 4.45
N ARG A 288 8.93 14.60 4.04
CA ARG A 288 7.66 14.21 4.68
C ARG A 288 7.39 12.72 4.56
N ALA A 289 7.69 12.12 3.41
CA ALA A 289 7.59 10.67 3.24
C ALA A 289 8.55 9.90 4.18
N CYS A 290 9.79 10.37 4.34
CA CYS A 290 10.74 9.81 5.31
C CYS A 290 10.20 9.89 6.74
N GLN A 291 9.68 11.07 7.14
CA GLN A 291 9.07 11.27 8.47
C GLN A 291 7.87 10.35 8.71
N ALA A 292 6.98 10.23 7.72
CA ALA A 292 5.78 9.39 7.81
C ALA A 292 6.13 7.90 7.93
N THR A 293 7.19 7.46 7.25
CA THR A 293 7.66 6.06 7.27
C THR A 293 8.62 5.76 8.42
N GLY A 294 9.13 6.78 9.10
CA GLY A 294 10.16 6.65 10.13
C GLY A 294 11.53 6.24 9.56
N VAL A 295 11.73 6.44 8.26
CA VAL A 295 12.98 6.13 7.55
C VAL A 295 13.90 7.34 7.62
N VAL A 296 15.19 7.09 7.82
CA VAL A 296 16.25 8.09 7.71
C VAL A 296 17.03 7.78 6.44
N LEU A 297 16.96 8.68 5.45
CA LEU A 297 17.78 8.62 4.23
C LEU A 297 18.77 9.78 4.25
N PRO A 298 20.01 9.59 3.77
CA PRO A 298 20.94 10.70 3.56
C PRO A 298 20.38 11.72 2.53
N ASP A 299 20.64 13.00 2.73
CA ASP A 299 20.18 14.06 1.80
C ASP A 299 20.57 13.82 0.33
N PRO A 300 21.79 13.34 0.00
CA PRO A 300 22.12 13.01 -1.39
C PRO A 300 21.20 11.94 -2.01
N VAL A 301 20.77 10.96 -1.21
CA VAL A 301 19.84 9.91 -1.63
C VAL A 301 18.44 10.50 -1.86
N ILE A 302 17.99 11.41 -0.99
CA ILE A 302 16.71 12.10 -1.12
C ILE A 302 16.70 12.97 -2.38
N GLN A 303 17.75 13.76 -2.61
CA GLN A 303 17.88 14.57 -3.83
C GLN A 303 17.84 13.68 -5.07
N ARG A 304 18.55 12.55 -5.06
CA ARG A 304 18.53 11.63 -6.20
C ARG A 304 17.16 11.01 -6.45
N ILE A 305 16.39 10.73 -5.40
CA ILE A 305 14.98 10.29 -5.52
C ILE A 305 14.14 11.37 -6.20
N CYS A 306 14.32 12.64 -5.81
CA CYS A 306 13.59 13.78 -6.39
C CYS A 306 13.95 14.03 -7.86
N ASP A 307 15.20 13.81 -8.26
CA ASP A 307 15.63 13.94 -9.67
C ASP A 307 14.97 12.92 -10.60
N LEU A 308 14.78 11.69 -10.10
CA LEU A 308 14.31 10.54 -10.89
C LEU A 308 12.81 10.29 -10.78
N SER A 309 12.16 10.82 -9.75
CA SER A 309 10.72 10.63 -9.51
C SER A 309 9.93 11.86 -9.93
N PRO A 310 8.69 11.71 -10.41
CA PRO A 310 7.81 12.86 -10.58
C PRO A 310 7.56 13.53 -9.21
N PRO A 311 7.31 14.85 -9.17
CA PRO A 311 7.04 15.60 -7.94
C PRO A 311 5.64 15.31 -7.40
N ASN A 312 5.28 14.02 -7.27
CA ASN A 312 3.99 13.55 -6.84
C ASN A 312 4.13 12.89 -5.45
N PRO A 313 3.35 13.30 -4.44
CA PRO A 313 3.47 12.79 -3.07
C PRO A 313 3.45 11.25 -2.98
N LEU A 314 2.58 10.60 -3.76
CA LEU A 314 2.49 9.13 -3.77
C LEU A 314 3.73 8.49 -4.41
N ALA A 315 4.23 9.06 -5.50
CA ALA A 315 5.42 8.55 -6.18
C ALA A 315 6.67 8.68 -5.29
N LEU A 316 6.86 9.86 -4.68
CA LEU A 316 7.97 10.10 -3.74
C LEU A 316 7.88 9.22 -2.51
N HIS A 317 6.68 9.04 -1.94
CA HIS A 317 6.47 8.09 -0.85
C HIS A 317 6.85 6.66 -1.26
N SER A 318 6.40 6.22 -2.43
CA SER A 318 6.70 4.88 -2.95
C SER A 318 8.20 4.70 -3.16
N ALA A 319 8.89 5.70 -3.70
CA ALA A 319 10.34 5.68 -3.92
C ALA A 319 11.11 5.59 -2.59
N VAL A 320 10.76 6.40 -1.59
CA VAL A 320 11.36 6.35 -0.24
C VAL A 320 11.18 4.97 0.38
N VAL A 321 9.97 4.42 0.33
CA VAL A 321 9.68 3.07 0.85
C VAL A 321 10.48 2.00 0.09
N GLN A 322 10.54 2.09 -1.24
CA GLN A 322 11.24 1.12 -2.08
C GLN A 322 12.75 1.11 -1.80
N VAL A 323 13.39 2.28 -1.79
CA VAL A 323 14.84 2.43 -1.54
C VAL A 323 15.19 1.95 -0.14
N SER A 324 14.43 2.37 0.88
CA SER A 324 14.68 1.97 2.27
C SER A 324 14.45 0.49 2.52
N THR A 325 13.41 -0.08 1.93
CA THR A 325 13.12 -1.52 2.03
C THR A 325 14.22 -2.33 1.37
N TYR A 326 14.66 -1.95 0.17
CA TYR A 326 15.71 -2.68 -0.55
C TYR A 326 17.06 -2.63 0.19
N ALA A 327 17.46 -1.44 0.66
CA ALA A 327 18.65 -1.26 1.50
C ALA A 327 18.60 -2.15 2.75
N SER A 328 17.47 -2.13 3.46
CA SER A 328 17.25 -2.94 4.67
C SER A 328 17.30 -4.44 4.39
N LEU A 329 16.74 -4.90 3.26
CA LEU A 329 16.72 -6.32 2.89
C LEU A 329 18.11 -6.85 2.53
N ARG A 330 18.99 -6.02 1.99
CA ARG A 330 20.37 -6.39 1.66
C ARG A 330 21.35 -6.18 2.81
N GLY A 331 20.92 -5.48 3.86
CA GLY A 331 21.81 -5.06 4.94
C GLY A 331 22.84 -4.02 4.48
N GLU A 332 22.54 -3.29 3.40
CA GLU A 332 23.40 -2.26 2.83
C GLU A 332 22.84 -0.87 3.16
N PRO A 333 23.66 0.17 3.36
CA PRO A 333 23.16 1.52 3.57
C PRO A 333 22.50 2.06 2.29
N PRO A 334 21.47 2.93 2.40
CA PRO A 334 20.90 3.60 1.23
C PRO A 334 21.95 4.45 0.52
N SER A 335 22.11 4.28 -0.79
CA SER A 335 23.08 5.01 -1.60
C SER A 335 22.45 5.57 -2.87
N THR A 336 23.09 6.55 -3.50
CA THR A 336 22.64 7.14 -4.77
C THR A 336 22.63 6.13 -5.91
N GLU A 337 23.60 5.21 -5.93
CA GLU A 337 23.68 4.14 -6.93
C GLU A 337 22.49 3.19 -6.79
N LEU A 338 22.07 2.89 -5.55
CA LEU A 338 20.88 2.10 -5.31
C LEU A 338 19.63 2.80 -5.86
N VAL A 339 19.50 4.11 -5.64
CA VAL A 339 18.40 4.90 -6.20
C VAL A 339 18.41 4.83 -7.72
N ASP A 340 19.57 4.99 -8.37
CA ASP A 340 19.71 4.86 -9.82
C ASP A 340 19.28 3.48 -10.32
N HIS A 341 19.71 2.43 -9.64
CA HIS A 341 19.33 1.06 -9.99
C HIS A 341 17.83 0.80 -9.85
N LEU A 342 17.16 1.45 -8.88
CA LEU A 342 15.74 1.24 -8.60
C LEU A 342 14.81 2.15 -9.41
N LEU A 343 15.18 3.43 -9.60
CA LEU A 343 14.28 4.49 -10.09
C LEU A 343 14.57 4.94 -11.52
N THR A 344 15.80 4.83 -12.03
CA THR A 344 16.14 5.13 -13.44
C THR A 344 15.50 4.11 -14.40
N ARG A 345 14.90 3.05 -13.86
CA ARG A 345 14.36 1.90 -14.60
C ARG A 345 12.85 2.00 -14.85
N THR A 346 12.40 3.13 -15.39
CA THR A 346 11.18 3.20 -16.21
C THR A 346 11.31 2.44 -17.53
N ASN A 347 12.50 1.94 -17.87
CA ASN A 347 12.65 0.72 -18.65
C ASN A 347 13.12 -0.38 -17.67
N PRO A 348 12.30 -1.41 -17.39
CA PRO A 348 12.66 -2.39 -16.38
C PRO A 348 14.03 -2.99 -16.74
N PRO A 349 14.89 -3.33 -15.76
CA PRO A 349 15.74 -4.49 -16.01
C PRO A 349 14.78 -5.57 -16.47
N GLN A 350 15.03 -6.18 -17.61
CA GLN A 350 14.80 -7.61 -17.61
C GLN A 350 15.74 -8.13 -16.52
N LEU A 351 15.22 -8.25 -15.28
CA LEU A 351 15.70 -9.26 -14.38
C LEU A 351 15.70 -10.52 -15.25
N PRO A 352 16.85 -11.24 -15.37
CA PRO A 352 16.91 -12.42 -16.21
C PRO A 352 15.66 -13.24 -15.92
N ARG A 353 14.91 -13.57 -16.98
CA ARG A 353 13.58 -14.16 -16.84
C ARG A 353 13.69 -15.32 -15.85
N PRO A 354 12.94 -15.31 -14.74
CA PRO A 354 13.03 -16.39 -13.80
C PRO A 354 12.62 -17.67 -14.51
N ASP A 355 13.46 -18.69 -14.38
CA ASP A 355 13.15 -20.00 -14.93
C ASP A 355 11.83 -20.50 -14.33
N ALA A 356 11.13 -21.37 -15.05
CA ALA A 356 9.87 -21.94 -14.61
C ALA A 356 9.98 -22.59 -13.22
N ASP A 357 11.13 -23.19 -12.92
CA ASP A 357 11.41 -23.81 -11.62
C ASP A 357 11.54 -22.77 -10.49
N LEU A 358 12.12 -21.59 -10.75
CA LEU A 358 12.18 -20.50 -9.78
C LEU A 358 10.81 -19.90 -9.51
N VAL A 359 9.97 -19.77 -10.54
CA VAL A 359 8.58 -19.32 -10.39
C VAL A 359 7.79 -20.33 -9.56
N LEU A 360 7.96 -21.63 -9.81
CA LEU A 360 7.30 -22.69 -9.06
C LEU A 360 7.78 -22.73 -7.60
N ALA A 361 9.08 -22.60 -7.35
CA ALA A 361 9.65 -22.53 -6.01
C ALA A 361 9.12 -21.31 -5.22
N ALA A 362 9.04 -20.15 -5.85
CA ALA A 362 8.44 -18.96 -5.23
C ALA A 362 6.96 -19.18 -4.87
N VAL A 363 6.21 -19.88 -5.73
CA VAL A 363 4.81 -20.23 -5.44
C VAL A 363 4.71 -21.24 -4.29
N THR A 364 5.55 -22.27 -4.27
CA THR A 364 5.53 -23.27 -3.18
C THR A 364 5.84 -22.62 -1.84
N ASP A 365 6.81 -21.71 -1.81
CA ASP A 365 7.22 -20.98 -0.62
C ASP A 365 6.10 -20.05 -0.12
N CYS A 366 5.60 -19.17 -1.00
CA CYS A 366 4.61 -18.16 -0.62
C CYS A 366 3.27 -18.78 -0.24
N PHE A 367 2.83 -19.83 -0.94
CA PHE A 367 1.55 -20.48 -0.65
C PHE A 367 1.68 -21.58 0.40
N SER A 368 2.91 -21.95 0.80
CA SER A 368 3.20 -23.06 1.72
C SER A 368 2.57 -24.38 1.25
N ILE A 369 2.65 -24.64 -0.07
CA ILE A 369 2.11 -25.85 -0.69
C ILE A 369 3.25 -26.56 -1.42
N PRO A 370 3.50 -27.85 -1.15
CA PRO A 370 4.57 -28.58 -1.82
C PRO A 370 4.30 -28.71 -3.32
N LEU A 371 5.37 -28.70 -4.12
CA LEU A 371 5.29 -28.74 -5.59
C LEU A 371 4.46 -29.93 -6.09
N ASP A 372 4.57 -31.09 -5.44
CA ASP A 372 3.83 -32.29 -5.79
C ASP A 372 2.32 -32.13 -5.59
N ALA A 373 1.88 -31.34 -4.60
CA ALA A 373 0.46 -31.03 -4.43
C ALA A 373 -0.05 -30.06 -5.51
N ILE A 374 0.80 -29.11 -5.94
CA ILE A 374 0.49 -28.21 -7.05
C ILE A 374 0.38 -29.00 -8.37
N ARG A 375 1.28 -29.95 -8.64
CA ARG A 375 1.22 -30.83 -9.82
C ARG A 375 0.13 -31.90 -9.71
N GLY A 376 -0.17 -32.35 -8.50
CA GLY A 376 -1.07 -33.45 -8.18
C GLY A 376 -2.55 -33.16 -8.43
N ARG A 377 -3.40 -34.16 -8.17
CA ARG A 377 -4.85 -34.11 -8.46
C ARG A 377 -5.67 -33.41 -7.37
N THR A 378 -5.07 -33.06 -6.24
CA THR A 378 -5.74 -32.45 -5.08
C THR A 378 -6.42 -31.12 -5.45
N ARG A 379 -7.69 -30.98 -5.04
CA ARG A 379 -8.57 -29.83 -5.35
C ARG A 379 -9.02 -29.04 -4.12
N THR A 380 -8.26 -29.08 -3.02
CA THR A 380 -8.55 -28.19 -1.89
C THR A 380 -8.44 -26.74 -2.33
N THR A 381 -9.18 -25.86 -1.67
CA THR A 381 -9.25 -24.43 -2.03
C THR A 381 -7.86 -23.79 -2.05
N GLN A 382 -7.01 -24.10 -1.05
CA GLN A 382 -5.64 -23.59 -0.98
C GLN A 382 -4.79 -24.08 -2.16
N VAL A 383 -4.81 -25.39 -2.47
CA VAL A 383 -4.02 -25.98 -3.58
C VAL A 383 -4.48 -25.43 -4.93
N THR A 384 -5.79 -25.26 -5.12
CA THR A 384 -6.35 -24.72 -6.37
C THR A 384 -5.94 -23.26 -6.59
N ARG A 385 -5.88 -22.47 -5.50
CA ARG A 385 -5.43 -21.07 -5.55
C ARG A 385 -3.94 -20.95 -5.82
N ALA A 386 -3.10 -21.77 -5.18
CA ALA A 386 -1.67 -21.81 -5.49
C ALA A 386 -1.40 -22.25 -6.93
N ARG A 387 -2.16 -23.23 -7.44
CA ARG A 387 -2.06 -23.68 -8.83
C ARG A 387 -2.51 -22.61 -9.83
N ALA A 388 -3.56 -21.86 -9.51
CA ALA A 388 -4.00 -20.71 -10.31
C ALA A 388 -2.92 -19.61 -10.34
N ALA A 389 -2.33 -19.29 -9.18
CA ALA A 389 -1.20 -18.36 -9.08
C ALA A 389 0.00 -18.85 -9.90
N ALA A 390 0.39 -20.12 -9.80
CA ALA A 390 1.46 -20.71 -10.60
C ALA A 390 1.23 -20.55 -12.10
N ALA A 391 0.02 -20.86 -12.58
CA ALA A 391 -0.32 -20.75 -14.00
C ALA A 391 -0.21 -19.29 -14.51
N LEU A 392 -0.69 -18.33 -13.72
CA LEU A 392 -0.61 -16.90 -14.06
C LEU A 392 0.84 -16.41 -14.06
N LEU A 393 1.61 -16.72 -13.02
CA LEU A 393 2.99 -16.25 -12.88
C LEU A 393 3.95 -16.90 -13.88
N LEU A 394 3.78 -18.18 -14.21
CA LEU A 394 4.54 -18.82 -15.29
C LEU A 394 4.27 -18.15 -16.64
N ARG A 395 3.03 -17.70 -16.87
CA ARG A 395 2.64 -16.97 -18.08
C ARG A 395 3.22 -15.55 -18.11
N GLU A 396 3.20 -14.85 -16.98
CA GLU A 396 3.60 -13.44 -16.88
C GLU A 396 5.12 -13.25 -16.74
N LEU A 397 5.78 -14.08 -15.93
CA LEU A 397 7.19 -13.91 -15.55
C LEU A 397 8.13 -14.78 -16.40
N ALA A 398 7.82 -16.07 -16.53
CA ALA A 398 8.62 -17.00 -17.33
C ALA A 398 8.25 -17.01 -18.82
N ARG A 399 7.16 -16.32 -19.22
CA ARG A 399 6.59 -16.29 -20.57
C ARG A 399 6.30 -17.67 -21.16
N ALA A 400 6.03 -18.66 -20.31
CA ALA A 400 5.74 -20.02 -20.73
C ALA A 400 4.48 -20.06 -21.63
N THR A 401 4.51 -20.92 -22.63
CA THR A 401 3.36 -21.21 -23.49
C THR A 401 2.30 -22.01 -22.73
N LEU A 402 1.05 -21.95 -23.16
CA LEU A 402 -0.04 -22.69 -22.52
C LEU A 402 0.22 -24.22 -22.45
N PRO A 403 0.80 -24.86 -23.50
CA PRO A 403 1.23 -26.26 -23.43
C PRO A 403 2.36 -26.50 -22.42
N GLU A 404 3.34 -25.60 -22.32
CA GLU A 404 4.43 -25.69 -21.34
C GLU A 404 3.92 -25.60 -19.90
N ILE A 405 3.04 -24.63 -19.62
CA ILE A 405 2.40 -24.48 -18.30
C ILE A 405 1.60 -25.74 -17.96
N GLY A 406 0.88 -26.32 -18.93
CA GLY A 406 0.17 -27.57 -18.75
C GLY A 406 1.09 -28.72 -18.33
N ARG A 407 2.26 -28.84 -18.97
CA ARG A 407 3.29 -29.83 -18.63
C ARG A 407 3.86 -29.62 -17.22
N LEU A 408 4.25 -28.39 -16.91
CA LEU A 408 4.86 -28.00 -15.63
C LEU A 408 3.92 -28.20 -14.42
N LEU A 409 2.61 -28.12 -14.65
CA LEU A 409 1.56 -28.30 -13.63
C LEU A 409 0.91 -29.71 -13.65
N GLY A 410 1.65 -30.72 -14.14
CA GLY A 410 1.24 -32.12 -14.06
C GLY A 410 0.37 -32.61 -15.21
N GLY A 411 0.65 -32.17 -16.45
CA GLY A 411 0.00 -32.68 -17.67
C GLY A 411 -1.42 -32.16 -17.89
N ARG A 412 -1.68 -30.87 -17.65
CA ARG A 412 -3.01 -30.25 -17.79
C ARG A 412 -3.32 -29.86 -19.23
N SER A 413 -4.59 -30.01 -19.62
CA SER A 413 -5.08 -29.58 -20.94
C SER A 413 -5.07 -28.06 -21.08
N HIS A 414 -4.99 -27.59 -22.32
CA HIS A 414 -4.98 -26.17 -22.67
C HIS A 414 -6.15 -25.38 -22.04
N SER A 415 -7.38 -25.91 -22.12
CA SER A 415 -8.58 -25.28 -21.53
C SER A 415 -8.49 -25.16 -20.01
N THR A 416 -7.86 -26.13 -19.35
CA THR A 416 -7.65 -26.13 -17.90
C THR A 416 -6.68 -25.00 -17.49
N VAL A 417 -5.60 -24.81 -18.24
CA VAL A 417 -4.62 -23.74 -17.98
C VAL A 417 -5.25 -22.36 -18.18
N VAL A 418 -6.04 -22.16 -19.23
CA VAL A 418 -6.79 -20.92 -19.46
C VAL A 418 -7.74 -20.61 -18.30
N GLY A 419 -8.48 -21.61 -17.81
CA GLY A 419 -9.35 -21.47 -16.65
C GLY A 419 -8.60 -21.08 -15.37
N MET A 420 -7.41 -21.65 -15.15
CA MET A 420 -6.55 -21.31 -14.01
C MET A 420 -6.06 -19.86 -14.06
N ILE A 421 -5.59 -19.41 -15.23
CA ILE A 421 -5.13 -18.02 -15.42
C ILE A 421 -6.28 -17.03 -15.20
N ARG A 422 -7.47 -17.32 -15.75
CA ARG A 422 -8.66 -16.48 -15.54
C ARG A 422 -9.06 -16.42 -14.07
N SER A 423 -9.10 -17.58 -13.41
CA SER A 423 -9.41 -17.65 -11.97
C SER A 423 -8.40 -16.87 -11.12
N ALA A 424 -7.11 -16.88 -11.48
CA ALA A 424 -6.09 -16.12 -10.76
C ALA A 424 -6.30 -14.61 -10.90
N LYS A 425 -6.60 -14.12 -12.11
CA LYS A 425 -6.90 -12.70 -12.35
C LYS A 425 -8.15 -12.23 -11.62
N ASP A 426 -9.20 -13.05 -11.61
CA ASP A 426 -10.42 -12.77 -10.86
C ASP A 426 -10.16 -12.71 -9.34
N LEU A 427 -9.34 -13.63 -8.81
CA LEU A 427 -8.95 -13.66 -7.40
C LEU A 427 -8.05 -12.47 -7.03
N GLU A 428 -7.15 -12.04 -7.92
CA GLU A 428 -6.30 -10.87 -7.72
C GLU A 428 -7.10 -9.57 -7.55
N GLN A 429 -8.26 -9.47 -8.21
CA GLN A 429 -9.15 -8.31 -8.11
C GLN A 429 -10.07 -8.36 -6.89
N ARG A 430 -10.55 -9.54 -6.50
CA ARG A 430 -11.61 -9.71 -5.50
C ARG A 430 -11.10 -10.06 -4.10
N ASP A 431 -9.89 -10.61 -4.00
CA ASP A 431 -9.31 -11.08 -2.75
C ASP A 431 -7.97 -10.38 -2.50
N ARG A 432 -8.00 -9.36 -1.64
CA ARG A 432 -6.83 -8.56 -1.28
C ARG A 432 -5.69 -9.42 -0.73
N ARG A 433 -5.98 -10.48 0.04
CA ARG A 433 -4.94 -11.38 0.57
C ARG A 433 -4.24 -12.15 -0.55
N PHE A 434 -4.99 -12.58 -1.56
CA PHE A 434 -4.41 -13.24 -2.72
C PHE A 434 -3.66 -12.28 -3.63
N SER A 435 -4.18 -11.06 -3.80
CA SER A 435 -3.49 -9.99 -4.53
C SER A 435 -2.13 -9.67 -3.90
N ASP A 436 -2.11 -9.47 -2.57
CA ASP A 436 -0.90 -9.21 -1.80
C ASP A 436 0.07 -10.41 -1.87
N LEU A 437 -0.44 -11.64 -1.76
CA LEU A 437 0.37 -12.85 -1.86
C LEU A 437 0.93 -13.08 -3.26
N LEU A 438 0.15 -12.79 -4.30
CA LEU A 438 0.55 -12.88 -5.69
C LEU A 438 1.60 -11.81 -6.02
N ALA A 439 1.44 -10.59 -5.52
CA ALA A 439 2.43 -9.52 -5.62
C ALA A 439 3.75 -9.90 -4.91
N LEU A 440 3.67 -10.45 -3.69
CA LEU A 440 4.83 -10.96 -2.97
C LEU A 440 5.53 -12.10 -3.76
N THR A 441 4.76 -13.00 -4.34
CA THR A 441 5.29 -14.11 -5.15
C THR A 441 5.95 -13.59 -6.43
N ARG A 442 5.39 -12.55 -7.08
CA ARG A 442 6.02 -11.86 -8.22
C ARG A 442 7.37 -11.28 -7.83
N SER A 443 7.43 -10.54 -6.72
CA SER A 443 8.68 -9.98 -6.23
C SER A 443 9.68 -11.08 -5.90
N ARG A 444 9.29 -12.15 -5.20
CA ARG A 444 10.18 -13.27 -4.84
C ARG A 444 10.73 -13.99 -6.06
N ALA A 445 9.89 -14.33 -7.03
CA ALA A 445 10.31 -15.00 -8.26
C ALA A 445 11.32 -14.17 -9.06
N GLN A 446 11.22 -12.84 -9.03
CA GLN A 446 12.12 -11.93 -9.75
C GLN A 446 13.43 -11.62 -9.00
N LEU A 447 13.52 -11.92 -7.70
CA LEU A 447 14.66 -11.60 -6.83
C LEU A 447 15.69 -12.73 -6.70
N HIS A 448 15.46 -13.91 -7.31
CA HIS A 448 16.47 -14.95 -7.43
C HIS A 448 17.22 -14.81 -8.77
N PRO A 449 18.33 -14.05 -8.87
CA PRO A 449 19.22 -14.20 -10.00
C PRO A 449 19.77 -15.63 -9.97
N THR A 450 19.72 -16.30 -11.11
CA THR A 450 20.34 -17.60 -11.40
C THR A 450 21.78 -17.63 -10.86
N THR A 451 21.92 -18.10 -9.63
CA THR A 451 23.17 -18.56 -9.06
C THR A 451 22.92 -20.04 -8.81
N GLU A 452 23.76 -20.88 -9.42
CA GLU A 452 23.76 -22.36 -9.29
C GLU A 452 22.83 -23.16 -10.22
N THR A 453 23.00 -23.08 -11.55
CA THR A 453 22.67 -24.24 -12.41
C THR A 453 23.60 -24.43 -13.63
N ASN A 454 24.65 -23.61 -13.81
CA ASN A 454 25.63 -23.80 -14.90
C ASN A 454 27.00 -24.29 -14.43
N ARG A 455 27.04 -25.18 -13.41
CA ARG A 455 28.27 -25.92 -13.02
C ARG A 455 28.13 -27.43 -13.09
N SER A 456 27.02 -27.97 -13.57
CA SER A 456 26.75 -29.41 -13.54
C SER A 456 26.19 -29.94 -14.86
N ARG A 457 26.82 -29.60 -15.99
CA ARG A 457 26.67 -30.32 -17.27
C ARG A 457 27.99 -30.31 -18.04
N GLN A 458 28.99 -31.02 -17.51
CA GLN A 458 29.98 -31.69 -18.36
C GLN A 458 29.57 -33.17 -18.42
N PRO A 459 29.29 -33.72 -19.61
CA PRO A 459 29.24 -35.17 -19.76
C PRO A 459 30.68 -35.71 -19.78
N ASP A 460 30.91 -36.75 -18.98
CA ASP A 460 32.07 -37.63 -19.08
C ASP A 460 32.20 -38.15 -20.52
N HIS A 461 33.29 -37.78 -21.19
CA HIS A 461 33.84 -38.59 -22.27
C HIS A 461 35.37 -38.62 -22.14
N SER A 462 35.83 -39.66 -21.48
CA SER A 462 37.15 -40.24 -21.69
C SER A 462 37.30 -40.62 -23.17
N TYR A 463 38.28 -40.06 -23.89
CA TYR A 463 39.12 -40.77 -24.86
C TYR A 463 40.40 -39.95 -25.11
N THR A 464 41.46 -40.69 -25.36
CA THR A 464 42.88 -40.35 -25.29
C THR A 464 43.47 -39.66 -26.55
N HIS A 465 44.62 -39.03 -26.33
CA HIS A 465 45.81 -38.92 -27.21
C HIS A 465 46.06 -37.67 -28.11
N THR A 466 47.14 -36.96 -27.71
CA THR A 466 48.28 -36.47 -28.53
C THR A 466 48.26 -35.03 -29.07
N THR A 467 49.02 -34.19 -28.36
CA THR A 467 49.96 -33.14 -28.79
C THR A 467 49.99 -32.73 -30.27
N THR A 468 49.71 -31.45 -30.57
CA THR A 468 50.56 -30.59 -31.41
C THR A 468 50.22 -29.10 -31.20
N TYR A 469 51.21 -28.27 -30.90
CA TYR A 469 51.12 -26.81 -30.74
C TYR A 469 51.42 -26.13 -32.09
N PRO A 470 50.69 -25.09 -32.54
CA PRO A 470 51.18 -24.18 -33.58
C PRO A 470 51.81 -22.90 -32.96
N PRO A 471 52.83 -22.31 -33.61
CA PRO A 471 53.66 -21.24 -33.05
C PRO A 471 53.01 -19.85 -33.14
N PRO A 472 53.53 -18.84 -32.41
CA PRO A 472 52.96 -17.49 -32.35
C PRO A 472 53.31 -16.63 -33.58
N PRO A 473 52.54 -15.56 -33.87
CA PRO A 473 52.74 -14.70 -35.04
C PRO A 473 53.87 -13.66 -34.83
N GLN A 474 54.61 -13.35 -35.90
CA GLN A 474 55.68 -12.33 -35.95
C GLN A 474 55.18 -10.92 -36.36
N PRO A 475 55.91 -9.84 -36.01
CA PRO A 475 55.50 -8.43 -36.20
C PRO A 475 55.90 -7.86 -37.58
N PRO A 476 55.43 -6.65 -37.97
CA PRO A 476 55.53 -6.15 -39.34
C PRO A 476 56.84 -5.43 -39.63
N ALA A 477 57.24 -5.39 -40.91
CA ALA A 477 58.36 -4.61 -41.42
C ALA A 477 57.87 -3.54 -42.41
N ASP A 478 58.35 -2.32 -42.21
CA ASP A 478 58.15 -1.13 -43.04
C ASP A 478 59.21 -0.98 -44.15
N THR A 479 58.90 -0.09 -45.10
CA THR A 479 59.74 0.72 -46.02
C THR A 479 59.84 0.31 -47.52
N HIS A 480 59.01 0.99 -48.36
CA HIS A 480 59.30 1.95 -49.48
C HIS A 480 60.61 1.88 -50.31
N PRO A 481 60.81 2.62 -51.45
CA PRO A 481 59.93 3.50 -52.28
C PRO A 481 60.12 3.35 -53.83
N THR A 482 59.46 4.22 -54.63
CA THR A 482 59.79 4.84 -55.96
C THR A 482 58.52 4.95 -56.83
N ASP A 483 58.24 5.94 -57.68
CA ASP A 483 58.64 7.35 -57.85
C ASP A 483 57.53 8.05 -58.69
N ARG A 484 57.51 9.38 -58.65
CA ARG A 484 56.61 10.44 -59.20
C ARG A 484 56.46 10.52 -60.75
N PRO A 485 55.89 11.61 -61.37
CA PRO A 485 54.78 12.55 -61.05
C PRO A 485 53.88 12.94 -62.28
N THR A 486 52.80 13.72 -62.07
CA THR A 486 52.44 14.97 -62.81
C THR A 486 51.14 15.58 -62.24
N GLY A 487 51.14 16.86 -61.84
CA GLY A 487 49.94 17.65 -61.44
C GLY A 487 49.34 18.42 -62.64
N PRO A 488 48.74 19.62 -62.46
CA PRO A 488 47.86 20.15 -61.40
C PRO A 488 46.51 20.65 -61.99
N ASP A 489 45.50 21.03 -61.17
CA ASP A 489 44.89 22.38 -61.22
C ASP A 489 43.57 22.59 -60.41
N THR A 490 43.52 23.80 -59.82
CA THR A 490 42.36 24.67 -59.53
C THR A 490 41.36 24.40 -58.39
N SER A 491 41.60 25.09 -57.26
CA SER A 491 40.76 26.14 -56.62
C SER A 491 39.24 26.23 -56.89
N HIS A 492 38.41 26.19 -55.83
CA HIS A 492 37.62 27.33 -55.30
C HIS A 492 36.58 26.97 -54.21
N SER A 493 36.70 27.60 -53.03
CA SER A 493 35.67 28.40 -52.31
C SER A 493 34.23 27.84 -52.19
N SER A 494 33.71 27.35 -51.04
CA SER A 494 33.17 28.07 -49.84
C SER A 494 32.10 29.17 -50.13
N PRO A 495 31.16 29.51 -49.21
CA PRO A 495 29.86 28.85 -48.92
C PRO A 495 28.65 29.83 -48.83
N HIS A 496 27.47 29.32 -48.40
CA HIS A 496 26.25 30.00 -47.86
C HIS A 496 25.23 30.65 -48.84
N PRO A 497 23.99 31.00 -48.40
CA PRO A 497 22.99 30.22 -47.62
C PRO A 497 21.55 30.37 -48.18
N LEU A 498 20.63 29.46 -47.79
CA LEU A 498 19.25 29.73 -47.30
C LEU A 498 18.58 28.42 -46.89
#